data_AF-A0A2N7VV14-F1
#
_entry.id   AF-A0A2N7VV14-F1
#
_cell.length_a   1.000
_cell.length_b   1.000
_cell.length_c   1.000
_cell.angle_alpha   90.00
_cell.angle_beta   90.00
_cell.angle_gamma   90.00
#
_symmetry.space_group_name_H-M   'P 1'
#
loop_
_entity.id
_entity.type
_entity.pdbx_description
1 polymer ?
#
loop_
_entity_poly.entity_id
_entity_poly.type
_entity_poly.pdbx_seq_one_letter_code
_entity_poly.pdbx_strand_id
1 'polypeptide(L)'
;MDWVSKANQVRLFACLFAFVALISGCAATERSISVPYSVTLQVAPDINPDGWRRPTPIAVEVFRLKSGDGFQRADYFSLQDRPEQALGGDLAGVDRFVLRPGESRTLHYAGDATVQQLGLVAGYRTLEKSRWKSMIALPTAKHTNLLKFWQTSPHEMRLVIAVRNDGLEPLDQDGRGQ
;
A
#
# COMPACT_ATOMS: atom_id res chain seq x y z
N MET A 1 -63.72 -36.32 12.88
CA MET A 1 -63.14 -35.62 14.04
C MET A 1 -61.86 -34.94 13.56
N ASP A 2 -61.97 -34.12 12.50
CA ASP A 2 -60.84 -33.89 11.56
C ASP A 2 -60.51 -32.40 11.41
N TRP A 3 -61.31 -31.53 12.06
CA TRP A 3 -61.23 -30.08 11.96
C TRP A 3 -60.13 -29.49 12.87
N VAL A 4 -59.95 -30.07 14.07
CA VAL A 4 -58.88 -29.68 15.01
C VAL A 4 -57.49 -30.01 14.44
N SER A 5 -57.36 -31.14 13.75
CA SER A 5 -56.11 -31.55 13.08
C SER A 5 -55.72 -30.57 11.97
N LYS A 6 -56.67 -30.18 11.11
CA LYS A 6 -56.43 -29.20 10.04
C LYS A 6 -56.07 -27.81 10.58
N ALA A 7 -56.72 -27.36 11.65
CA ALA A 7 -56.41 -26.09 12.29
C ALA A 7 -55.01 -26.07 12.93
N ASN A 8 -54.58 -27.18 13.55
CA ASN A 8 -53.22 -27.30 14.08
C ASN A 8 -52.17 -27.38 12.96
N GLN A 9 -52.47 -28.07 11.86
CA GLN A 9 -51.59 -28.13 10.67
C GLN A 9 -51.37 -26.71 10.08
N VAL A 10 -52.44 -25.92 9.89
CA VAL A 10 -52.33 -24.55 9.37
C VAL A 10 -51.52 -23.65 10.31
N ARG A 11 -51.70 -23.78 11.63
CA ARG A 11 -50.89 -23.04 12.63
C ARG A 11 -49.42 -23.44 12.60
N LEU A 12 -49.13 -24.74 12.46
CA LEU A 12 -47.78 -25.25 12.36
C LEU A 12 -47.06 -24.71 11.11
N PHE A 13 -47.75 -24.73 9.96
CA PHE A 13 -47.23 -24.18 8.71
C PHE A 13 -47.03 -22.66 8.77
N ALA A 14 -47.93 -21.91 9.40
CA ALA A 14 -47.80 -20.46 9.58
C ALA A 14 -46.62 -20.09 10.49
N CYS A 15 -46.40 -20.84 11.58
CA CYS A 15 -45.23 -20.66 12.45
C CYS A 15 -43.93 -21.00 11.73
N LEU A 16 -43.92 -22.06 10.92
CA LEU A 16 -42.74 -22.46 10.14
C LEU A 16 -42.39 -21.40 9.08
N PHE A 17 -43.40 -20.83 8.42
CA PHE A 17 -43.20 -19.77 7.42
C PHE A 17 -42.72 -18.45 8.05
N ALA A 18 -43.25 -18.10 9.23
CA ALA A 18 -42.77 -16.96 10.02
C ALA A 18 -41.33 -17.15 10.51
N PHE A 19 -40.95 -18.39 10.85
CA PHE A 19 -39.57 -18.72 11.26
C PHE A 19 -38.58 -18.63 10.10
N VAL A 20 -38.96 -19.06 8.89
CA VAL A 20 -38.12 -18.95 7.68
C VAL A 20 -37.96 -17.50 7.21
N ALA A 21 -38.98 -16.66 7.35
CA ALA A 21 -38.91 -15.24 6.99
C ALA A 21 -37.94 -14.44 7.88
N LEU A 22 -37.73 -14.87 9.13
CA LEU A 22 -36.79 -14.25 10.08
C LEU A 22 -35.31 -14.54 9.78
N ILE A 23 -35.00 -15.44 8.82
CA ILE A 23 -33.64 -15.82 8.45
C ILE A 23 -33.16 -15.15 7.15
N SER A 24 -33.91 -14.17 6.61
CA SER A 24 -33.43 -13.27 5.57
C SER A 24 -32.39 -12.30 6.14
N GLY A 25 -31.24 -12.85 6.55
CA GLY A 25 -30.09 -12.09 7.02
C GLY A 25 -29.48 -11.29 5.88
N CYS A 26 -29.32 -9.99 6.10
CA CYS A 26 -28.64 -9.07 5.19
C CYS A 26 -27.28 -9.63 4.78
N ALA A 27 -27.04 -9.74 3.48
CA ALA A 27 -25.70 -9.87 2.93
C ALA A 27 -24.88 -8.66 3.39
N ALA A 28 -23.96 -8.88 4.34
CA ALA A 28 -23.04 -7.83 4.77
C ALA A 28 -22.05 -7.56 3.64
N THR A 29 -22.22 -6.44 2.94
CA THR A 29 -21.29 -6.00 1.91
C THR A 29 -19.92 -5.75 2.53
N GLU A 30 -18.92 -6.56 2.17
CA GLU A 30 -17.53 -6.30 2.53
C GLU A 30 -17.08 -4.95 1.94
N ARG A 31 -16.52 -4.07 2.78
CA ARG A 31 -15.84 -2.85 2.34
C ARG A 31 -14.35 -3.00 2.56
N SER A 32 -13.58 -2.85 1.50
CA SER A 32 -12.14 -2.66 1.61
C SER A 32 -11.86 -1.25 2.10
N ILE A 33 -11.25 -1.13 3.29
CA ILE A 33 -10.85 0.15 3.86
C ILE A 33 -9.40 0.38 3.47
N SER A 34 -9.13 1.50 2.81
CA SER A 34 -7.77 1.94 2.51
C SER A 34 -7.15 2.52 3.77
N VAL A 35 -5.94 2.08 4.13
CA VAL A 35 -5.18 2.63 5.25
C VAL A 35 -4.39 3.83 4.71
N PRO A 36 -4.58 5.05 5.23
CA PRO A 36 -3.74 6.18 4.85
C PRO A 36 -2.31 5.95 5.33
N TYR A 37 -1.34 6.41 4.54
CA TYR A 37 0.07 6.27 4.88
C TYR A 37 0.88 7.48 4.42
N SER A 38 1.99 7.72 5.11
CA SER A 38 2.99 8.70 4.71
C SER A 38 4.35 8.08 4.50
N VAL A 39 5.10 8.66 3.56
CA VAL A 39 6.47 8.28 3.23
C VAL A 39 7.37 9.49 3.46
N THR A 40 8.29 9.40 4.40
CA THR A 40 9.31 10.43 4.63
C THR A 40 10.62 10.01 4.01
N LEU A 41 11.08 10.74 3.00
CA LEU A 41 12.38 10.58 2.37
C LEU A 41 13.39 11.45 3.11
N GLN A 42 14.36 10.83 3.80
CA GLN A 42 15.43 11.51 4.51
C GLN A 42 16.72 11.40 3.71
N VAL A 43 17.13 12.49 3.07
CA VAL A 43 18.28 12.52 2.17
C VAL A 43 19.55 12.84 2.95
N ALA A 44 20.58 12.02 2.80
CA ALA A 44 21.87 12.27 3.43
C ALA A 44 22.49 13.59 2.92
N PRO A 45 23.20 14.35 3.78
CA PRO A 45 23.84 15.62 3.40
C PRO A 45 25.00 15.43 2.42
N ASP A 46 25.57 14.23 2.35
CA ASP A 46 26.68 13.86 1.48
C ASP A 46 26.23 13.08 0.22
N ILE A 47 24.92 13.05 -0.05
CA ILE A 47 24.32 12.20 -1.09
C ILE A 47 24.87 12.47 -2.49
N ASN A 48 24.93 11.42 -3.29
CA ASN A 48 25.16 11.43 -4.73
C ASN A 48 26.34 12.34 -5.14
N PRO A 49 27.56 12.13 -4.61
CA PRO A 49 28.67 13.02 -4.85
C PRO A 49 29.12 13.01 -6.32
N ASP A 50 29.58 14.16 -6.82
CA ASP A 50 30.25 14.27 -8.11
C ASP A 50 31.69 13.71 -8.07
N GLY A 51 32.41 13.80 -9.20
CA GLY A 51 33.81 13.35 -9.30
C GLY A 51 34.77 14.08 -8.34
N TRP A 52 34.38 15.22 -7.79
CA TRP A 52 35.14 16.02 -6.82
C TRP A 52 34.63 15.82 -5.38
N ARG A 53 33.79 14.80 -5.14
CA ARG A 53 33.15 14.49 -3.86
C ARG A 53 32.19 15.57 -3.34
N ARG A 54 31.69 16.44 -4.21
CA ARG A 54 30.68 17.44 -3.82
C ARG A 54 29.30 16.80 -3.88
N PRO A 55 28.49 16.89 -2.81
CA PRO A 55 27.13 16.34 -2.81
C PRO A 55 26.28 16.97 -3.90
N THR A 56 25.45 16.18 -4.59
CA THR A 56 24.58 16.69 -5.65
C THR A 56 23.13 16.23 -5.45
N PRO A 57 22.14 16.94 -6.01
CA PRO A 57 20.75 16.51 -5.94
C PRO A 57 20.55 15.08 -6.47
N ILE A 58 19.52 14.41 -5.96
CA ILE A 58 19.17 13.05 -6.37
C ILE A 58 17.70 12.99 -6.83
N ALA A 59 17.48 12.33 -7.96
CA ALA A 59 16.13 12.02 -8.42
C ALA A 59 15.60 10.79 -7.66
N VAL A 60 14.39 10.88 -7.12
CA VAL A 60 13.71 9.78 -6.44
C VAL A 60 12.30 9.63 -7.01
N GLU A 61 11.94 8.40 -7.35
CA GLU A 61 10.63 8.02 -7.84
C GLU A 61 9.98 7.04 -6.88
N VAL A 62 8.72 7.30 -6.52
CA VAL A 62 7.90 6.43 -5.66
C VAL A 62 6.79 5.83 -6.52
N PHE A 63 6.87 4.54 -6.74
CA PHE A 63 5.92 3.72 -7.48
C PHE A 63 4.88 3.15 -6.54
N ARG A 64 3.61 3.41 -6.82
CA ARG A 64 2.47 2.73 -6.18
C ARG A 64 2.08 1.55 -7.03
N LEU A 65 2.18 0.35 -6.47
CA LEU A 65 2.09 -0.92 -7.20
C LEU A 65 0.97 -1.80 -6.65
N LYS A 66 0.21 -2.40 -7.55
CA LYS A 66 -0.75 -3.48 -7.24
C LYS A 66 -0.04 -4.81 -7.03
N SER A 67 1.04 -5.03 -7.78
CA SER A 67 1.99 -6.14 -7.65
C SER A 67 3.41 -5.65 -7.92
N GLY A 68 4.39 -6.20 -7.21
CA GLY A 68 5.79 -5.80 -7.25
C GLY A 68 6.67 -6.68 -8.13
N ASP A 69 6.14 -7.77 -8.69
CA ASP A 69 6.93 -8.74 -9.44
C ASP A 69 7.55 -8.12 -10.70
N GLY A 70 6.77 -7.33 -11.44
CA GLY A 70 7.26 -6.58 -12.61
C GLY A 70 8.34 -5.57 -12.21
N PHE A 71 8.11 -4.84 -11.12
CA PHE A 71 9.05 -3.84 -10.60
C PHE A 71 10.37 -4.45 -10.14
N GLN A 72 10.34 -5.60 -9.47
CA GLN A 72 11.56 -6.30 -9.05
C GLN A 72 12.40 -6.75 -10.25
N ARG A 73 11.75 -7.23 -11.31
CA ARG A 73 12.42 -7.71 -12.54
C ARG A 73 12.90 -6.59 -13.47
N ALA A 74 12.25 -5.44 -13.46
CA ALA A 74 12.59 -4.32 -14.34
C ALA A 74 13.96 -3.71 -13.99
N ASP A 75 14.72 -3.36 -15.04
CA ASP A 75 15.94 -2.58 -14.91
C ASP A 75 15.65 -1.08 -14.66
N TYR A 76 16.72 -0.33 -14.34
CA TYR A 76 16.62 1.10 -14.02
C TYR A 76 16.03 1.92 -15.17
N PHE A 77 16.52 1.71 -16.39
CA PHE A 77 16.13 2.52 -17.55
C PHE A 77 14.67 2.29 -17.95
N SER A 78 14.21 1.05 -17.85
CA SER A 78 12.81 0.69 -18.10
C SER A 78 11.87 1.40 -17.12
N LEU A 79 12.24 1.48 -15.84
CA LEU A 79 11.47 2.17 -14.81
C LEU A 79 11.52 3.70 -14.95
N GLN A 80 12.66 4.26 -15.37
CA GLN A 80 12.81 5.70 -15.54
C GLN A 80 12.06 6.22 -16.78
N ASP A 81 12.27 5.57 -17.93
CA ASP A 81 11.84 6.12 -19.21
C ASP A 81 10.42 5.69 -19.60
N ARG A 82 10.04 4.44 -19.27
CA ARG A 82 8.78 3.82 -19.74
C ARG A 82 8.11 2.95 -18.68
N PRO A 83 7.82 3.50 -17.48
CA PRO A 83 7.28 2.72 -16.37
C PRO A 83 5.94 2.05 -16.69
N GLU A 84 5.07 2.69 -17.47
CA GLU A 84 3.78 2.13 -17.88
C GLU A 84 3.97 0.92 -18.80
N GLN A 85 4.97 0.94 -19.67
CA GLN A 85 5.29 -0.19 -20.54
C GLN A 85 5.93 -1.35 -19.74
N ALA A 86 6.80 -1.02 -18.78
CA ALA A 86 7.51 -2.01 -17.97
C ALA A 86 6.60 -2.72 -16.96
N LEU A 87 5.61 -2.00 -16.40
CA LEU A 87 4.80 -2.47 -15.29
C LEU A 87 3.34 -2.74 -15.67
N GLY A 88 2.85 -2.15 -16.77
CA GLY A 88 1.51 -2.40 -17.28
C GLY A 88 0.42 -2.22 -16.23
N GLY A 89 -0.43 -3.24 -16.08
CA GLY A 89 -1.56 -3.22 -15.14
C GLY A 89 -1.18 -3.19 -13.66
N ASP A 90 0.07 -3.51 -13.32
CA ASP A 90 0.58 -3.52 -11.95
C ASP A 90 0.86 -2.10 -11.43
N LEU A 91 1.04 -1.12 -12.32
CA LEU A 91 1.29 0.26 -11.95
C LEU A 91 -0.03 0.98 -11.59
N ALA A 92 -0.09 1.53 -10.39
CA ALA A 92 -1.18 2.42 -9.96
C ALA A 92 -0.80 3.91 -10.11
N GLY A 93 0.49 4.25 -9.97
CA GLY A 93 0.99 5.60 -10.19
C GLY A 93 2.46 5.76 -9.84
N VAL A 94 3.05 6.85 -10.31
CA VAL A 94 4.46 7.21 -10.03
C VAL A 94 4.51 8.67 -9.59
N ASP A 95 5.19 8.92 -8.47
CA ASP A 95 5.46 10.26 -7.98
C ASP A 95 6.97 10.53 -8.07
N ARG A 96 7.37 11.62 -8.74
CA ARG A 96 8.78 11.91 -9.09
C ARG A 96 9.28 13.18 -8.44
N PHE A 97 10.49 13.13 -7.88
CA PHE A 97 11.08 14.23 -7.13
C PHE A 97 12.56 14.40 -7.45
N VAL A 98 13.03 15.64 -7.39
CA VAL A 98 14.45 15.95 -7.24
C VAL A 98 14.64 16.51 -5.85
N LEU A 99 15.50 15.86 -5.06
CA LEU A 99 15.74 16.18 -3.66
C LEU A 99 17.15 16.73 -3.49
N ARG A 100 17.30 17.74 -2.62
CA ARG A 100 18.60 18.33 -2.29
C ARG A 100 19.33 17.49 -1.24
N PRO A 101 20.68 17.56 -1.19
CA PRO A 101 21.44 16.99 -0.09
C PRO A 101 20.93 17.53 1.27
N GLY A 102 20.68 16.64 2.23
CA GLY A 102 20.15 16.97 3.55
C GLY A 102 18.65 17.26 3.61
N GLU A 103 17.93 17.18 2.49
CA GLU A 103 16.48 17.42 2.46
C GLU A 103 15.71 16.30 3.16
N SER A 104 14.65 16.66 3.89
CA SER A 104 13.62 15.74 4.35
C SER A 104 12.29 16.11 3.72
N ARG A 105 11.63 15.14 3.08
CA ARG A 105 10.34 15.35 2.39
C ARG A 105 9.34 14.27 2.77
N THR A 106 8.18 14.67 3.25
CA THR A 106 7.08 13.76 3.58
C THR A 106 5.98 13.83 2.51
N LEU A 107 5.58 12.65 2.03
CA LEU A 107 4.50 12.44 1.08
C LEU A 107 3.32 11.82 1.84
N HIS A 108 2.11 12.33 1.63
CA HIS A 108 0.91 11.79 2.24
C HIS A 108 0.01 11.16 1.19
N TYR A 109 -0.43 9.93 1.45
CA TYR A 109 -1.35 9.18 0.61
C TYR A 109 -2.60 8.85 1.42
N ALA A 110 -3.77 9.13 0.85
CA ALA A 110 -5.05 8.76 1.46
C ALA A 110 -5.25 7.23 1.56
N GLY A 111 -4.38 6.45 0.91
CA GLY A 111 -4.50 5.01 0.76
C GLY A 111 -5.29 4.64 -0.50
N ASP A 112 -4.95 3.49 -1.08
CA ASP A 112 -5.67 2.87 -2.18
C ASP A 112 -5.70 1.37 -1.91
N ALA A 113 -6.91 0.81 -1.79
CA ALA A 113 -7.15 -0.59 -1.49
C ALA A 113 -6.54 -1.56 -2.53
N THR A 114 -6.26 -1.09 -3.74
CA THR A 114 -5.64 -1.88 -4.81
C THR A 114 -4.11 -1.86 -4.76
N VAL A 115 -3.51 -0.89 -4.07
CA VAL A 115 -2.06 -0.72 -3.96
C VAL A 115 -1.55 -1.54 -2.79
N GLN A 116 -0.72 -2.53 -3.08
CA GLN A 116 -0.20 -3.48 -2.10
C GLN A 116 1.27 -3.21 -1.76
N GLN A 117 2.00 -2.53 -2.65
CA GLN A 117 3.44 -2.33 -2.50
C GLN A 117 3.86 -0.94 -2.96
N LEU A 118 4.91 -0.42 -2.34
CA LEU A 118 5.64 0.74 -2.81
C LEU A 118 6.98 0.30 -3.40
N GLY A 119 7.25 0.71 -4.63
CA GLY A 119 8.59 0.65 -5.22
C GLY A 119 9.27 2.00 -5.07
N LEU A 120 10.56 2.03 -4.75
CA LEU A 120 11.36 3.25 -4.76
C LEU A 120 12.54 3.06 -5.70
N VAL A 121 12.79 4.08 -6.53
CA VAL A 121 13.95 4.17 -7.42
C VAL A 121 14.68 5.47 -7.14
N ALA A 122 15.99 5.41 -7.01
CA ALA A 122 16.85 6.58 -6.84
C ALA A 122 17.92 6.62 -7.92
N GLY A 123 18.03 7.77 -8.59
CA GLY A 123 18.97 8.02 -9.68
C GLY A 123 20.36 8.38 -9.20
N TYR A 124 21.07 7.42 -8.60
CA TYR A 124 22.48 7.59 -8.22
C TYR A 124 23.38 7.76 -9.45
N ARG A 125 24.40 8.61 -9.34
CA ARG A 125 25.44 8.78 -10.36
C ARG A 125 26.16 7.46 -10.67
N THR A 126 26.38 6.62 -9.66
CA THR A 126 27.02 5.30 -9.82
C THR A 126 26.08 4.20 -9.31
N LEU A 127 25.11 3.83 -10.15
CA LEU A 127 24.07 2.85 -9.81
C LEU A 127 24.65 1.51 -9.30
N GLU A 128 25.74 1.02 -9.88
CA GLU A 128 26.36 -0.26 -9.52
C GLU A 128 26.92 -0.33 -8.09
N LYS A 129 27.12 0.83 -7.44
CA LYS A 129 27.67 0.91 -6.08
C LYS A 129 26.59 1.19 -5.02
N SER A 130 25.34 1.34 -5.43
CA SER A 130 24.27 1.77 -4.55
C SER A 130 23.04 0.90 -4.78
N ARG A 131 22.32 0.56 -3.70
CA ARG A 131 21.00 -0.06 -3.80
C ARG A 131 19.99 1.00 -4.28
N TRP A 132 19.94 1.17 -5.60
CA TRP A 132 19.12 2.17 -6.28
C TRP A 132 17.63 1.82 -6.29
N LYS A 133 17.27 0.57 -6.00
CA LYS A 133 15.88 0.08 -5.95
C LYS A 133 15.56 -0.47 -4.56
N SER A 134 14.38 -0.13 -4.05
CA SER A 134 13.83 -0.71 -2.81
C SER A 134 12.35 -0.99 -2.98
N MET A 135 11.82 -1.95 -2.23
CA MET A 135 10.41 -2.31 -2.28
C MET A 135 9.88 -2.55 -0.87
N ILE A 136 8.69 -2.03 -0.61
CA ILE A 136 8.07 -2.06 0.72
C ILE A 136 6.66 -2.58 0.56
N ALA A 137 6.33 -3.62 1.33
CA ALA A 137 4.96 -4.12 1.42
C ALA A 137 4.12 -3.16 2.24
N LEU A 138 2.98 -2.76 1.70
CA LEU A 138 1.94 -2.09 2.47
C LEU A 138 1.10 -3.16 3.18
N PRO A 139 0.58 -2.87 4.38
CA PRO A 139 -0.31 -3.79 5.05
C PRO A 139 -1.53 -4.03 4.18
N THR A 140 -1.84 -5.32 3.95
CA THR A 140 -3.03 -5.72 3.19
C THR A 140 -4.27 -5.10 3.84
N ALA A 141 -5.14 -4.52 3.02
CA ALA A 141 -6.43 -4.03 3.50
C ALA A 141 -7.14 -5.17 4.25
N LYS A 142 -7.39 -4.98 5.55
CA LYS A 142 -8.10 -5.99 6.34
C LYS A 142 -9.55 -6.01 5.88
N HIS A 143 -10.02 -7.18 5.44
CA HIS A 143 -11.44 -7.41 5.25
C HIS A 143 -12.14 -7.23 6.59
N THR A 144 -12.87 -6.12 6.76
CA THR A 144 -13.65 -5.86 7.96
C THR A 144 -15.13 -5.94 7.62
N ASN A 145 -15.89 -6.62 8.47
CA ASN A 145 -17.35 -6.57 8.41
C ASN A 145 -17.81 -5.21 8.96
N LEU A 146 -18.96 -4.70 8.50
CA LEU A 146 -19.59 -3.43 8.92
C LEU A 146 -19.74 -3.29 10.45
N LEU A 147 -19.67 -4.37 11.21
CA LEU A 147 -19.73 -4.33 12.68
C LEU A 147 -18.36 -4.05 13.34
N LYS A 148 -17.23 -4.25 12.63
CA LYS A 148 -15.87 -4.12 13.18
C LYS A 148 -15.18 -2.78 12.86
N PHE A 149 -15.70 -1.95 11.95
CA PHE A 149 -15.01 -0.69 11.59
C PHE A 149 -14.92 0.31 12.77
N TRP A 150 -15.86 0.25 13.72
CA TRP A 150 -15.84 1.05 14.95
C TRP A 150 -14.74 0.63 15.94
N GLN A 151 -14.11 -0.54 15.76
CA GLN A 151 -13.12 -1.09 16.71
C GLN A 151 -11.67 -0.85 16.29
N THR A 152 -11.40 -0.47 15.04
CA THR A 152 -10.04 -0.21 14.56
C THR A 152 -10.03 0.99 13.61
N SER A 153 -9.74 2.19 14.13
CA SER A 153 -9.33 3.29 13.27
C SER A 153 -7.97 2.94 12.68
N PRO A 154 -7.79 2.90 11.35
CA PRO A 154 -6.46 2.72 10.78
C PRO A 154 -5.62 3.94 11.17
N HIS A 155 -4.69 3.76 12.10
CA HIS A 155 -3.68 4.77 12.35
C HIS A 155 -2.86 4.94 11.07
N GLU A 156 -2.60 6.19 10.68
CA GLU A 156 -1.77 6.50 9.51
C GLU A 156 -0.45 5.74 9.63
N MET A 157 -0.15 4.88 8.64
CA MET A 157 1.12 4.17 8.63
C MET A 157 2.22 5.14 8.21
N ARG A 158 3.27 5.26 9.02
CA ARG A 158 4.42 6.13 8.71
C ARG A 158 5.61 5.29 8.28
N LEU A 159 6.08 5.54 7.07
CA LEU A 159 7.30 4.95 6.51
C LEU A 159 8.38 6.02 6.47
N VAL A 160 9.58 5.68 6.89
CA VAL A 160 10.76 6.55 6.78
C VAL A 160 11.81 5.84 5.96
N ILE A 161 12.27 6.47 4.89
CA ILE A 161 13.28 5.93 3.99
C ILE A 161 14.51 6.82 4.07
N ALA A 162 15.62 6.24 4.51
CA ALA A 162 16.92 6.88 4.38
C ALA A 162 17.42 6.75 2.94
N VAL A 163 17.77 7.88 2.33
CA VAL A 163 18.39 7.96 1.01
C VAL A 163 19.86 8.29 1.21
N ARG A 164 20.70 7.25 1.22
CA ARG A 164 22.13 7.32 1.53
C ARG A 164 22.97 6.96 0.31
N ASN A 165 24.28 7.16 0.36
CA ASN A 165 25.19 6.84 -0.75
C ASN A 165 25.27 5.34 -1.09
N ASP A 166 25.07 4.47 -0.11
CA ASP A 166 25.00 3.01 -0.28
C ASP A 166 23.62 2.52 -0.73
N GLY A 167 22.58 3.35 -0.64
CA GLY A 167 21.29 3.10 -1.26
C GLY A 167 20.08 3.56 -0.46
N LEU A 168 18.93 3.04 -0.87
CA LEU A 168 17.63 3.24 -0.23
C LEU A 168 17.43 2.24 0.91
N GLU A 169 17.22 2.74 2.12
CA GLU A 169 17.07 1.94 3.33
C GLU A 169 15.74 2.29 4.03
N PRO A 170 14.76 1.39 4.06
CA PRO A 170 13.59 1.53 4.93
C PRO A 170 14.05 1.48 6.39
N LEU A 171 13.66 2.48 7.17
CA LEU A 171 13.86 2.49 8.61
C LEU A 171 12.60 1.94 9.29
N ASP A 172 12.78 1.16 10.35
CA ASP A 172 11.67 0.71 11.18
C ASP A 172 10.99 1.89 11.88
N GLN A 173 9.80 1.66 12.44
CA GLN A 173 9.05 2.71 13.16
C GLN A 173 9.82 3.32 14.35
N ASP A 174 10.87 2.63 14.83
CA ASP A 174 11.79 3.08 15.89
C ASP A 174 13.08 3.75 15.37
N GLY A 175 13.21 3.95 14.05
CA GLY A 175 14.37 4.61 13.42
C GLY A 175 15.64 3.76 13.33
N ARG A 176 15.55 2.44 13.53
CA ARG A 176 16.66 1.49 13.30
C ARG A 176 16.43 0.76 11.98
N GLY A 177 17.49 0.62 11.18
CA GLY A 177 17.46 -0.18 9.94
C GLY A 177 17.33 -1.67 10.25
N GLN A 178 16.68 -2.41 9.34
CA GLN A 178 16.64 -3.89 9.36
C GLN A 178 17.92 -4.50 8.79
#